data_AF-A0AA38UVA5-F1
#
_entry.id   AF-A0AA38UVA5-F1
#
_cell.length_a   1.000
_cell.length_b   1.000
_cell.length_c   1.000
_cell.angle_alpha   90.00
_cell.angle_beta   90.00
_cell.angle_gamma   90.00
#
_symmetry.space_group_name_H-M   'P 1'
#
loop_
_entity.id
_entity.type
_entity.pdbx_description
1 polymer ?
#
loop_
_entity_poly.entity_id
_entity_poly.type
_entity_poly.pdbx_seq_one_letter_code
_entity_poly.pdbx_strand_id
1 'polypeptide(L)'
;MSSYSFDDLEPCSHLATEFTGDVETKYRRVVSWSIARHSNGRSLPKRRKIAIPTCGTCNITLVRPFVCLHCSYSGCWAGSHVADHLKQSSHIFCVDVSSGAIFCSVCDDVVHNHTLDRAYLESHLKAEEKRTVAKIPREPFKFWEPLADAEEVSALEGTTAIPCQGRRGLLNLGQTCYLNVILQCLVHNPLLRNHFLGDKHNHKLCKIQDCACCEMDKLYIEMYSEDTTPFGPVSFLATTWRKSAELAGYAQHDAHEFFIASLNHIHSNCKGSTNISCICIIHSTFAGQLQSDVKCERCGNVTSTVDPILDVNLELKEKVVRDDKGNPVVSLGACLRKYTQPEKLGPKEYTCSKCGKGSSASKRLSFRKLPPVLSFQFKRFEHKGSDKSASARKLDTPVRIPANLDMMPFTTMSVKDNDKENTGPPIMYQYELFAVINHEGQMDNGHYTNFARFDSGWYRFDDDKVTHSSLGACLKSTPYMCFYVKKHLEYKPHMTPTYIRTRETEAVRERALEQEKEAARQKELDDALLATV
;
A
#
# COMPACT_ATOMS: atom_id res chain seq x y z
N MET A 1 -27.79 16.55 -11.27
CA MET A 1 -26.95 17.68 -10.84
C MET A 1 -25.71 17.65 -11.71
N SER A 2 -25.41 18.78 -12.35
CA SER A 2 -24.46 18.97 -13.45
C SER A 2 -23.20 18.10 -13.34
N SER A 3 -23.01 17.26 -14.36
CA SER A 3 -21.77 16.54 -14.63
C SER A 3 -20.66 17.55 -14.90
N TYR A 4 -19.86 17.86 -13.88
CA TYR A 4 -18.57 18.49 -14.13
C TYR A 4 -17.69 17.40 -14.73
N SER A 5 -17.49 17.47 -16.06
CA SER A 5 -16.41 16.76 -16.72
C SER A 5 -15.09 17.38 -16.23
N PHE A 6 -14.08 16.57 -15.96
CA PHE A 6 -12.75 17.07 -15.63
C PHE A 6 -12.03 17.67 -16.85
N ASP A 7 -12.61 17.50 -18.05
CA ASP A 7 -12.09 18.00 -19.33
C ASP A 7 -12.54 19.44 -19.65
N ASP A 8 -13.48 20.01 -18.89
CA ASP A 8 -13.97 21.39 -19.08
C ASP A 8 -13.20 22.45 -18.26
N LEU A 9 -12.13 22.09 -17.54
CA LEU A 9 -11.25 23.07 -16.90
C LEU A 9 -10.33 23.66 -17.98
N GLU A 10 -10.79 24.75 -18.61
CA GLU A 10 -9.92 25.54 -19.48
C GLU A 10 -8.61 25.85 -18.74
N PRO A 11 -7.44 25.46 -19.29
CA PRO A 11 -6.17 25.72 -18.64
C PRO A 11 -6.01 27.23 -18.45
N CYS A 12 -5.67 27.66 -17.24
CA CYS A 12 -5.44 29.07 -16.93
C CYS A 12 -4.43 29.67 -17.92
N SER A 13 -4.92 30.52 -18.83
CA SER A 13 -4.10 31.15 -19.88
C SER A 13 -2.97 31.99 -19.28
N HIS A 14 -3.20 32.61 -18.12
CA HIS A 14 -2.19 33.34 -17.36
C HIS A 14 -1.03 32.47 -16.91
N LEU A 15 -1.26 31.17 -16.68
CA LEU A 15 -0.17 30.27 -16.30
C LEU A 15 0.83 30.12 -17.44
N ALA A 16 0.36 29.97 -18.67
CA ALA A 16 1.24 29.82 -19.83
C ALA A 16 2.06 31.09 -20.13
N THR A 17 1.51 32.28 -19.82
CA THR A 17 2.17 33.56 -20.11
C THR A 17 3.05 34.08 -18.97
N GLU A 18 2.62 33.90 -17.71
CA GLU A 18 3.22 34.57 -16.55
C GLU A 18 3.99 33.60 -15.61
N PHE A 19 3.83 32.28 -15.77
CA PHE A 19 4.65 31.30 -15.05
C PHE A 19 6.02 31.13 -15.71
N THR A 20 6.79 32.21 -15.71
CA THR A 20 8.13 32.29 -16.31
C THR A 20 9.22 32.05 -15.26
N GLY A 21 10.48 31.94 -15.70
CA GLY A 21 11.60 31.37 -14.94
C GLY A 21 11.78 31.86 -13.49
N ASP A 22 11.50 33.13 -13.18
CA ASP A 22 11.61 33.66 -11.81
C ASP A 22 10.49 33.15 -10.88
N VAL A 23 9.24 33.15 -11.39
CA VAL A 23 8.05 32.66 -10.68
C VAL A 23 8.17 31.16 -10.46
N GLU A 24 8.58 30.42 -11.48
CA GLU A 24 8.84 28.98 -11.39
C GLU A 24 9.96 28.68 -10.39
N THR A 25 11.09 29.38 -10.47
CA THR A 25 12.23 29.18 -9.54
C THR A 25 11.79 29.40 -8.10
N LYS A 26 10.97 30.43 -7.85
CA LYS A 26 10.44 30.69 -6.53
C LYS A 26 9.44 29.62 -6.06
N TYR A 27 8.55 29.16 -6.95
CA TYR A 27 7.66 28.04 -6.67
C TYR A 27 8.45 26.80 -6.20
N ARG A 28 9.47 26.40 -6.97
CA ARG A 28 10.35 25.26 -6.63
C ARG A 28 11.06 25.44 -5.29
N ARG A 29 11.49 26.67 -4.96
CA ARG A 29 12.07 27.01 -3.65
C ARG A 29 11.06 26.88 -2.51
N VAL A 30 9.82 27.32 -2.71
CA VAL A 30 8.75 27.22 -1.71
C VAL A 30 8.37 25.75 -1.45
N VAL A 31 8.23 24.94 -2.50
CA VAL A 31 8.00 23.49 -2.38
C VAL A 31 9.14 22.82 -1.62
N SER A 32 10.39 23.11 -2.01
CA SER A 32 11.58 22.60 -1.32
C SER A 32 11.61 23.02 0.16
N TRP A 33 11.19 24.25 0.47
CA TRP A 33 11.09 24.76 1.84
C TRP A 33 9.99 24.08 2.66
N SER A 34 8.85 23.74 2.05
CA SER A 34 7.77 23.01 2.71
C SER A 34 8.25 21.65 3.22
N ILE A 35 8.91 20.90 2.32
CA ILE A 35 9.58 19.63 2.66
C ILE A 35 10.67 19.90 3.69
N ALA A 36 11.34 21.06 3.58
CA ALA A 36 12.35 21.51 4.52
C ALA A 36 11.86 21.49 5.96
N ARG A 37 10.69 22.11 6.14
CA ARG A 37 10.00 22.29 7.40
C ARG A 37 9.47 20.97 7.96
N HIS A 38 8.83 20.14 7.14
CA HIS A 38 8.25 18.87 7.62
C HIS A 38 9.31 17.87 8.11
N SER A 39 10.49 17.82 7.49
CA SER A 39 11.55 16.92 7.95
C SER A 39 12.34 17.46 9.16
N ASN A 40 12.47 18.78 9.31
CA ASN A 40 13.25 19.41 10.38
C ASN A 40 12.55 19.34 11.75
N GLY A 41 11.33 18.81 11.84
CA GLY A 41 10.76 18.36 13.11
C GLY A 41 11.51 17.18 13.74
N ARG A 42 12.46 16.55 13.01
CA ARG A 42 13.25 15.39 13.47
C ARG A 42 14.53 15.73 14.25
N SER A 43 14.86 17.01 14.40
CA SER A 43 15.97 17.45 15.24
C SER A 43 15.42 18.54 16.16
N LEU A 44 15.66 18.43 17.47
CA LEU A 44 15.66 19.59 18.35
C LEU A 44 17.08 20.17 18.32
N PRO A 45 17.47 20.99 17.33
CA PRO A 45 18.60 21.86 17.57
C PRO A 45 18.20 22.78 18.72
N LYS A 46 19.14 23.08 19.63
CA LYS A 46 18.98 24.06 20.73
C LYS A 46 18.50 25.47 20.26
N ARG A 47 18.31 25.67 18.95
CA ARG A 47 17.60 26.78 18.29
C ARG A 47 16.86 26.26 17.05
N ARG A 48 15.53 26.38 16.98
CA ARG A 48 14.78 26.25 15.71
C ARG A 48 15.37 27.25 14.71
N LYS A 49 16.05 26.78 13.65
CA LYS A 49 16.67 27.67 12.65
C LYS A 49 15.66 28.31 11.69
N ILE A 50 14.41 27.85 11.68
CA ILE A 50 13.37 28.32 10.74
C ILE A 50 12.15 28.73 11.56
N ALA A 51 11.78 30.02 11.50
CA ALA A 51 10.60 30.56 12.17
C ALA A 51 9.32 30.03 11.52
N ILE A 52 8.25 29.92 12.32
CA ILE A 52 6.92 29.60 11.79
C ILE A 52 6.43 30.85 11.03
N PRO A 53 6.00 30.74 9.77
CA PRO A 53 5.54 31.89 9.00
C PRO A 53 4.30 32.49 9.66
N THR A 54 4.29 33.82 9.74
CA THR A 54 3.17 34.62 10.21
C THR A 54 2.52 35.33 9.03
N CYS A 55 1.25 35.70 9.16
CA CYS A 55 0.60 36.56 8.18
C CYS A 55 1.23 37.95 8.23
N GLY A 56 1.60 38.51 7.07
CA GLY A 56 2.16 39.85 6.97
C GLY A 56 1.20 40.98 7.39
N THR A 57 -0.11 40.70 7.43
CA THR A 57 -1.13 41.68 7.83
C THR A 57 -1.57 41.49 9.28
N CYS A 58 -2.03 40.30 9.67
CA CYS A 58 -2.57 40.06 11.01
C CYS A 58 -1.59 39.43 12.02
N ASN A 59 -0.34 39.15 11.62
CA ASN A 59 0.69 38.52 12.45
C ASN A 59 0.31 37.16 13.07
N ILE A 60 -0.80 36.56 12.65
CA ILE A 60 -1.21 35.23 13.11
C ILE A 60 -0.25 34.18 12.55
N THR A 61 0.16 33.24 13.40
CA THR A 61 0.95 32.07 13.03
C THR A 61 0.20 31.18 12.04
N LEU A 62 0.79 30.94 10.86
CA LEU A 62 0.14 30.21 9.77
C LEU A 62 0.46 28.71 9.84
N VAL A 63 -0.58 27.91 10.08
CA VAL A 63 -0.51 26.44 9.96
C VAL A 63 -0.49 26.01 8.49
N ARG A 64 -1.28 26.69 7.64
CA ARG A 64 -1.33 26.54 6.19
C ARG A 64 -1.03 27.89 5.51
N PRO A 65 0.25 28.26 5.34
CA PRO A 65 0.63 29.55 4.79
C PRO A 65 0.43 29.58 3.28
N PHE A 66 -0.15 30.68 2.78
CA PHE A 66 -0.15 31.00 1.35
C PHE A 66 0.96 32.01 1.08
N VAL A 67 1.79 31.73 0.08
CA VAL A 67 2.96 32.55 -0.27
C VAL A 67 2.76 33.14 -1.66
N CYS A 68 2.92 34.45 -1.80
CA CYS A 68 2.88 35.10 -3.11
C CYS A 68 4.09 34.67 -3.96
N LEU A 69 3.88 34.32 -5.23
CA LEU A 69 5.00 33.97 -6.11
C LEU A 69 5.72 35.19 -6.68
N HIS A 70 5.14 36.39 -6.60
CA HIS A 70 5.77 37.62 -7.10
C HIS A 70 6.57 38.39 -6.04
N CYS A 71 6.20 38.31 -4.74
CA CYS A 71 6.92 39.01 -3.66
C CYS A 71 7.08 38.17 -2.38
N SER A 72 7.80 38.65 -1.37
CA SER A 72 8.07 37.88 -0.12
C SER A 72 6.87 37.76 0.83
N TYR A 73 5.66 38.17 0.42
CA TYR A 73 4.48 38.19 1.28
C TYR A 73 3.92 36.79 1.56
N SER A 74 3.59 36.55 2.82
CA SER A 74 2.82 35.38 3.28
C SER A 74 1.53 35.82 3.97
N GLY A 75 0.39 35.26 3.53
CA GLY A 75 -0.93 35.63 4.01
C GLY A 75 -1.72 34.45 4.58
N CYS A 76 -2.71 34.74 5.42
CA CYS A 76 -3.75 33.77 5.76
C CYS A 76 -4.83 33.75 4.68
N TRP A 77 -5.40 32.56 4.46
CA TRP A 77 -6.56 32.39 3.59
C TRP A 77 -7.87 32.78 4.30
N ALA A 78 -8.02 32.35 5.55
CA ALA A 78 -9.27 32.54 6.31
C ALA A 78 -9.65 34.01 6.56
N GLY A 79 -8.67 34.91 6.59
CA GLY A 79 -8.90 36.35 6.71
C GLY A 79 -8.83 37.09 5.37
N SER A 80 -8.82 36.38 4.24
CA SER A 80 -8.67 36.92 2.88
C SER A 80 -7.42 37.78 2.61
N HIS A 81 -6.51 37.93 3.57
CA HIS A 81 -5.34 38.81 3.46
C HIS A 81 -4.38 38.45 2.31
N VAL A 82 -4.38 37.19 1.83
CA VAL A 82 -3.62 36.83 0.63
C VAL A 82 -4.35 37.27 -0.64
N ALA A 83 -5.66 37.08 -0.73
CA ALA A 83 -6.46 37.53 -1.87
C ALA A 83 -6.44 39.07 -1.99
N ASP A 84 -6.56 39.76 -0.86
CA ASP A 84 -6.48 41.23 -0.80
C ASP A 84 -5.09 41.73 -1.24
N HIS A 85 -4.02 41.06 -0.80
CA HIS A 85 -2.66 41.39 -1.22
C HIS A 85 -2.46 41.22 -2.73
N LEU A 86 -2.96 40.13 -3.31
CA LEU A 86 -2.87 39.87 -4.76
C LEU A 86 -3.57 40.99 -5.55
N LYS A 87 -4.77 41.40 -5.10
CA LYS A 87 -5.53 42.51 -5.69
C LYS A 87 -4.82 43.86 -5.55
N GLN A 88 -4.34 44.20 -4.35
CA GLN A 88 -3.71 45.49 -4.06
C GLN A 88 -2.35 45.66 -4.74
N SER A 89 -1.61 44.56 -4.90
CA SER A 89 -0.24 44.58 -5.44
C SER A 89 -0.18 44.19 -6.92
N SER A 90 -1.33 43.98 -7.58
CA SER A 90 -1.43 43.44 -8.95
C SER A 90 -0.61 42.16 -9.16
N HIS A 91 -0.51 41.31 -8.14
CA HIS A 91 0.17 40.02 -8.20
C HIS A 91 -0.81 38.93 -8.61
N ILE A 92 -0.38 38.00 -9.45
CA ILE A 92 -1.27 37.03 -10.11
C ILE A 92 -1.34 35.72 -9.33
N PHE A 93 -0.19 35.20 -8.88
CA PHE A 93 -0.11 33.87 -8.29
C PHE A 93 0.25 33.85 -6.81
N CYS A 94 -0.40 32.95 -6.06
CA CYS A 94 0.09 32.48 -4.77
C CYS A 94 0.08 30.95 -4.71
N VAL A 95 0.93 30.38 -3.85
CA VAL A 95 1.03 28.93 -3.65
C VAL A 95 0.60 28.57 -2.24
N ASP A 96 -0.22 27.52 -2.12
CA ASP A 96 -0.46 26.82 -0.87
C ASP A 96 0.75 25.94 -0.57
N VAL A 97 1.52 26.32 0.45
CA VAL A 97 2.73 25.60 0.85
C VAL A 97 2.45 24.14 1.22
N SER A 98 1.25 23.83 1.74
CA SER A 98 0.92 22.49 2.22
C SER A 98 0.56 21.52 1.10
N SER A 99 -0.08 21.98 0.04
CA SER A 99 -0.50 21.13 -1.10
C SER A 99 0.37 21.33 -2.34
N GLY A 100 1.11 22.42 -2.44
CA GLY A 100 1.80 22.83 -3.67
C GLY A 100 0.87 23.42 -4.73
N ALA A 101 -0.44 23.54 -4.45
CA ALA A 101 -1.41 24.07 -5.37
C ALA A 101 -1.21 25.58 -5.59
N ILE A 102 -1.32 26.03 -6.85
CA ILE A 102 -1.22 27.45 -7.21
C ILE A 102 -2.62 28.03 -7.35
N PHE A 103 -2.86 29.17 -6.74
CA PHE A 103 -4.08 29.95 -6.92
C PHE A 103 -3.79 31.16 -7.81
N CYS A 104 -4.67 31.39 -8.79
CA CYS A 104 -4.63 32.53 -9.70
C CYS A 104 -5.68 33.56 -9.29
N SER A 105 -5.26 34.79 -8.98
CA SER A 105 -6.17 35.86 -8.57
C SER A 105 -7.07 36.37 -9.70
N VAL A 106 -6.67 36.19 -10.96
CA VAL A 106 -7.43 36.65 -12.12
C VAL A 106 -8.55 35.67 -12.47
N CYS A 107 -8.27 34.37 -12.40
CA CYS A 107 -9.27 33.31 -12.56
C CYS A 107 -10.12 33.11 -11.30
N ASP A 108 -9.66 33.63 -10.15
CA ASP A 108 -10.23 33.40 -8.82
C ASP A 108 -10.37 31.89 -8.49
N ASP A 109 -9.44 31.08 -8.99
CA ASP A 109 -9.47 29.62 -8.87
C ASP A 109 -8.07 29.02 -8.71
N VAL A 110 -8.03 27.78 -8.22
CA VAL A 110 -6.83 26.96 -8.13
C VAL A 110 -6.50 26.40 -9.50
N VAL A 111 -5.29 26.68 -9.97
CA VAL A 111 -4.81 26.23 -11.26
C VAL A 111 -4.29 24.80 -11.16
N HIS A 112 -4.95 23.89 -11.89
CA HIS A 112 -4.52 22.52 -12.08
C HIS A 112 -3.90 22.37 -13.47
N ASN A 113 -2.64 21.95 -13.55
CA ASN A 113 -1.94 21.78 -14.82
C ASN A 113 -0.84 20.72 -14.68
N HIS A 114 -0.73 19.81 -15.65
CA HIS A 114 0.29 18.75 -15.66
C HIS A 114 1.73 19.29 -15.56
N THR A 115 2.01 20.48 -16.10
CA THR A 115 3.31 21.14 -16.01
C THR A 115 3.65 21.55 -14.57
N LEU A 116 2.64 22.00 -13.81
CA LEU A 116 2.80 22.33 -12.39
C LEU A 116 2.98 21.09 -11.54
N ASP A 117 2.21 20.03 -11.80
CA ASP A 117 2.36 18.74 -11.11
C ASP A 117 3.75 18.16 -11.35
N ARG A 118 4.27 18.28 -12.57
CA ARG A 118 5.65 17.93 -12.93
C ARG A 118 6.67 18.75 -12.12
N ALA A 119 6.53 20.08 -12.11
CA ALA A 119 7.45 20.96 -11.37
C ALA A 119 7.39 20.72 -9.85
N TYR A 120 6.21 20.41 -9.31
CA TYR A 120 6.00 20.03 -7.93
C TYR A 120 6.74 18.73 -7.60
N LEU A 121 6.46 17.65 -8.33
CA LEU A 121 7.08 16.33 -8.12
C LEU A 121 8.60 16.39 -8.24
N GLU A 122 9.12 17.10 -9.25
CA GLU A 122 10.56 17.27 -9.45
C GLU A 122 11.23 17.96 -8.27
N SER A 123 10.66 19.07 -7.83
CA SER A 123 11.17 19.84 -6.68
C SER A 123 11.05 19.03 -5.40
N HIS A 124 9.99 18.23 -5.30
CA HIS A 124 9.75 17.37 -4.16
C HIS A 124 10.82 16.28 -4.05
N LEU A 125 11.04 15.53 -5.13
CA LEU A 125 12.05 14.48 -5.20
C LEU A 125 13.47 15.04 -5.00
N LYS A 126 13.82 16.14 -5.67
CA LYS A 126 15.14 16.81 -5.50
C LYS A 126 15.38 17.26 -4.06
N ALA A 127 14.36 17.77 -3.38
CA ALA A 127 14.47 18.20 -1.98
C ALA A 127 14.63 17.01 -1.02
N GLU A 128 13.94 15.90 -1.27
CA GLU A 128 14.11 14.66 -0.51
C GLU A 128 15.49 14.03 -0.75
N GLU A 129 15.98 14.01 -1.98
CA GLU A 129 17.30 13.48 -2.37
C GLU A 129 18.45 14.18 -1.65
N LYS A 130 18.44 15.52 -1.62
CA LYS A 130 19.48 16.32 -0.94
C LYS A 130 19.63 16.01 0.55
N ARG A 131 18.67 15.32 1.16
CA ARG A 131 18.61 15.04 2.59
C ARG A 131 18.81 13.58 2.96
N THR A 132 18.73 12.68 1.98
CA THR A 132 19.12 11.30 2.18
C THR A 132 20.65 11.22 2.32
N VAL A 133 21.12 10.72 3.47
CA VAL A 133 22.55 10.59 3.83
C VAL A 133 23.15 9.37 3.11
N ALA A 134 23.17 9.37 1.77
CA ALA A 134 23.81 8.31 0.98
C ALA A 134 25.18 8.79 0.46
N LYS A 135 26.21 7.95 0.60
CA LYS A 135 27.61 8.24 0.20
C LYS A 135 27.89 8.09 -1.30
N ILE A 136 26.89 7.78 -2.12
CA ILE A 136 27.02 7.61 -3.57
C ILE A 136 26.02 8.57 -4.25
N PRO A 137 26.44 9.36 -5.25
CA PRO A 137 25.52 10.19 -6.02
C PRO A 137 24.49 9.29 -6.72
N ARG A 138 23.21 9.44 -6.38
CA ARG A 138 22.11 8.86 -7.15
C ARG A 138 22.17 9.40 -8.58
N GLU A 139 21.76 8.61 -9.57
CA GLU A 139 21.42 9.20 -10.87
C GLU A 139 20.32 10.23 -10.64
N PRO A 140 20.47 11.48 -11.09
CA PRO A 140 19.46 12.50 -10.91
C PRO A 140 18.18 12.01 -11.57
N PHE A 141 17.06 12.05 -10.85
CA PHE A 141 15.75 11.75 -11.41
C PHE A 141 15.56 12.56 -12.71
N LYS A 142 15.51 11.85 -13.84
CA LYS A 142 15.14 12.40 -15.14
C LYS A 142 13.72 11.96 -15.41
N PHE A 143 12.86 12.91 -15.74
CA PHE A 143 11.56 12.54 -16.27
C PHE A 143 11.77 11.75 -17.55
N TRP A 144 10.87 10.80 -17.78
CA TRP A 144 10.72 10.24 -19.10
C TRP A 144 10.24 11.37 -20.02
N GLU A 145 11.09 11.76 -20.95
CA GLU A 145 10.72 12.57 -22.09
C GLU A 145 10.61 11.60 -23.26
N PRO A 146 9.59 11.72 -24.12
CA PRO A 146 9.56 10.96 -25.37
C PRO A 146 10.91 11.19 -26.05
N LEU A 147 11.54 10.13 -26.52
CA LEU A 147 12.67 10.34 -27.42
C LEU A 147 12.14 11.18 -28.60
N ALA A 148 12.98 12.00 -29.21
CA ALA A 148 12.60 12.82 -30.36
C ALA A 148 12.22 11.99 -31.63
N ASP A 149 11.82 10.73 -31.43
CA ASP A 149 11.25 9.84 -32.40
C ASP A 149 9.78 10.21 -32.62
N ALA A 150 9.49 10.64 -33.84
CA ALA A 150 8.18 11.16 -34.26
C ALA A 150 7.03 10.16 -34.04
N GLU A 151 7.31 8.85 -33.95
CA GLU A 151 6.31 7.82 -33.70
C GLU A 151 5.77 7.83 -32.26
N GLU A 152 6.63 8.01 -31.24
CA GLU A 152 6.18 8.06 -29.84
C GLU A 152 5.37 9.32 -29.56
N VAL A 153 5.81 10.46 -30.11
CA VAL A 153 5.10 11.75 -30.00
C VAL A 153 3.76 11.68 -30.72
N SER A 154 3.71 11.13 -31.93
CA SER A 154 2.45 10.96 -32.67
C SER A 154 1.50 9.97 -31.99
N ALA A 155 2.02 8.91 -31.37
CA ALA A 155 1.21 7.98 -30.60
C ALA A 155 0.61 8.64 -29.36
N LEU A 156 1.37 9.47 -28.65
CA LEU A 156 0.89 10.25 -27.50
C LEU A 156 -0.15 11.31 -27.92
N GLU A 157 0.09 12.05 -29.00
CA GLU A 157 -0.86 13.06 -29.52
C GLU A 157 -2.16 12.42 -30.02
N GLY A 158 -2.09 11.18 -30.52
CA GLY A 158 -3.25 10.39 -30.91
C GLY A 158 -3.97 9.70 -29.74
N THR A 159 -3.42 9.73 -28.52
CA THR A 159 -4.09 9.10 -27.37
C THR A 159 -5.23 9.96 -26.85
N THR A 160 -6.44 9.41 -26.86
CA THR A 160 -7.57 10.00 -26.15
C THR A 160 -7.41 9.73 -24.66
N ALA A 161 -7.48 10.79 -23.85
CA ALA A 161 -7.52 10.66 -22.40
C ALA A 161 -8.83 9.97 -22.00
N ILE A 162 -8.77 8.67 -21.72
CA ILE A 162 -9.91 7.93 -21.23
C ILE A 162 -10.16 8.37 -19.78
N PRO A 163 -11.38 8.83 -19.41
CA PRO A 163 -11.69 9.09 -18.02
C PRO A 163 -11.52 7.79 -17.26
N CYS A 164 -10.50 7.74 -16.41
CA CYS A 164 -10.16 6.58 -15.59
C CYS A 164 -11.29 6.35 -14.58
N GLN A 165 -12.32 5.59 -14.97
CA GLN A 165 -13.50 5.33 -14.15
C GLN A 165 -13.38 3.95 -13.51
N GLY A 166 -12.59 3.82 -12.45
CA GLY A 166 -12.49 2.57 -11.67
C GLY A 166 -13.77 2.19 -10.90
N ARG A 167 -14.96 2.63 -11.33
CA ARG A 167 -16.25 2.54 -10.64
C ARG A 167 -17.21 1.63 -11.40
N ARG A 168 -16.78 0.42 -11.73
CA ARG A 168 -17.55 -0.54 -12.52
C ARG A 168 -18.07 -1.67 -11.62
N GLY A 169 -19.32 -2.07 -11.79
CA GLY A 169 -19.90 -3.21 -11.07
C GLY A 169 -19.42 -4.54 -11.65
N LEU A 170 -19.49 -5.62 -10.86
CA LEU A 170 -19.20 -6.97 -11.35
C LEU A 170 -20.48 -7.82 -11.31
N LEU A 171 -20.86 -8.40 -12.45
CA LEU A 171 -22.06 -9.23 -12.53
C LEU A 171 -21.94 -10.44 -11.60
N ASN A 172 -23.03 -10.76 -10.90
CA ASN A 172 -23.12 -12.01 -10.16
C ASN A 172 -23.43 -13.15 -11.14
N LEU A 173 -22.51 -14.10 -11.29
CA LEU A 173 -22.63 -15.23 -12.21
C LEU A 173 -23.23 -16.47 -11.53
N GLY A 174 -23.97 -16.27 -10.42
CA GLY A 174 -24.63 -17.30 -9.63
C GLY A 174 -24.44 -17.04 -8.14
N GLN A 175 -23.31 -17.52 -7.60
CA GLN A 175 -22.92 -17.36 -6.19
C GLN A 175 -21.51 -16.75 -6.09
N THR A 176 -21.18 -15.81 -6.98
CA THR A 176 -19.82 -15.25 -7.13
C THR A 176 -19.58 -13.98 -6.32
N CYS A 177 -20.47 -13.61 -5.39
CA CYS A 177 -20.30 -12.38 -4.60
C CYS A 177 -18.98 -12.38 -3.79
N TYR A 178 -18.52 -13.54 -3.29
CA TYR A 178 -17.22 -13.69 -2.63
C TYR A 178 -16.04 -13.33 -3.56
N LEU A 179 -16.15 -13.67 -4.85
CA LEU A 179 -15.15 -13.35 -5.86
C LEU A 179 -15.20 -11.87 -6.20
N ASN A 180 -16.40 -11.34 -6.43
CA ASN A 180 -16.62 -9.95 -6.82
C ASN A 180 -16.03 -8.99 -5.78
N VAL A 181 -16.29 -9.19 -4.49
CA VAL A 181 -15.74 -8.31 -3.45
C VAL A 181 -14.21 -8.34 -3.36
N ILE A 182 -13.59 -9.49 -3.59
CA ILE A 182 -12.12 -9.62 -3.60
C ILE A 182 -11.54 -8.94 -4.82
N LEU A 183 -12.10 -9.18 -6.02
CA LEU A 183 -11.65 -8.51 -7.23
C LEU A 183 -11.75 -6.99 -7.11
N GLN A 184 -12.87 -6.46 -6.58
CA GLN A 184 -13.01 -5.03 -6.31
C GLN A 184 -11.94 -4.53 -5.34
N CYS A 185 -11.65 -5.26 -4.25
CA CYS A 185 -10.57 -4.88 -3.32
C CYS A 185 -9.19 -4.86 -4.00
N LEU A 186 -8.90 -5.80 -4.89
CA LEU A 186 -7.64 -5.85 -5.63
C LEU A 186 -7.55 -4.70 -6.63
N VAL A 187 -8.61 -4.41 -7.40
CA VAL A 187 -8.68 -3.34 -8.40
C VAL A 187 -8.48 -1.94 -7.79
N HIS A 188 -8.99 -1.74 -6.58
CA HIS A 188 -8.83 -0.49 -5.83
C HIS A 188 -7.51 -0.39 -5.03
N ASN A 189 -6.68 -1.44 -5.05
CA ASN A 189 -5.35 -1.38 -4.47
C ASN A 189 -4.41 -0.58 -5.39
N PRO A 190 -3.87 0.57 -4.94
CA PRO A 190 -3.06 1.44 -5.80
C PRO A 190 -1.78 0.77 -6.30
N LEU A 191 -1.19 -0.16 -5.53
CA LEU A 191 0.04 -0.83 -5.92
C LEU A 191 -0.19 -1.88 -7.02
N LEU A 192 -1.31 -2.61 -6.93
CA LEU A 192 -1.68 -3.57 -7.96
C LEU A 192 -2.15 -2.84 -9.22
N ARG A 193 -2.98 -1.81 -9.06
CA ARG A 193 -3.40 -0.94 -10.17
C ARG A 193 -2.22 -0.42 -10.98
N ASN A 194 -1.24 0.20 -10.31
CA ASN A 194 -0.07 0.75 -10.98
C ASN A 194 0.83 -0.34 -11.59
N HIS A 195 0.75 -1.59 -11.12
CA HIS A 195 1.49 -2.70 -11.70
C HIS A 195 0.87 -3.19 -13.01
N PHE A 196 -0.44 -3.45 -13.02
CA PHE A 196 -1.13 -3.98 -14.19
C PHE A 196 -1.38 -2.90 -15.25
N LEU A 197 -1.84 -1.70 -14.87
CA LEU A 197 -1.98 -0.58 -15.81
C LEU A 197 -0.63 -0.07 -16.34
N GLY A 198 0.48 -0.36 -15.65
CA GLY A 198 1.84 -0.02 -16.09
C GLY A 198 2.47 -1.05 -17.03
N ASP A 199 1.67 -1.95 -17.62
CA ASP A 199 2.08 -3.03 -18.53
C ASP A 199 3.23 -3.92 -18.01
N LYS A 200 3.38 -4.07 -16.68
CA LYS A 200 4.41 -4.95 -16.10
C LYS A 200 4.10 -6.43 -16.31
N HIS A 201 2.86 -6.75 -16.67
CA HIS A 201 2.45 -8.05 -17.17
C HIS A 201 1.54 -7.85 -18.38
N ASN A 202 2.05 -8.12 -19.57
CA ASN A 202 1.28 -7.97 -20.80
C ASN A 202 0.60 -9.29 -21.19
N HIS A 203 -0.73 -9.32 -21.19
CA HIS A 203 -1.48 -10.54 -21.51
C HIS A 203 -1.26 -11.04 -22.96
N LYS A 204 -0.88 -10.16 -23.90
CA LYS A 204 -0.63 -10.51 -25.32
C LYS A 204 0.72 -11.20 -25.51
N LEU A 205 1.70 -10.87 -24.67
CA LEU A 205 3.06 -11.44 -24.71
C LEU A 205 3.20 -12.67 -23.81
N CYS A 206 2.26 -12.90 -22.91
CA CYS A 206 2.29 -14.01 -21.98
C CYS A 206 1.98 -15.33 -22.70
N LYS A 207 2.89 -16.31 -22.58
CA LYS A 207 2.73 -17.66 -23.15
C LYS A 207 2.16 -18.69 -22.16
N ILE A 208 1.90 -18.26 -20.92
CA ILE A 208 1.44 -19.17 -19.86
C ILE A 208 -0.05 -19.44 -20.05
N GLN A 209 -0.43 -20.71 -20.21
CA GLN A 209 -1.83 -21.11 -20.20
C GLN A 209 -2.43 -20.86 -18.81
N ASP A 210 -3.68 -20.38 -18.77
CA ASP A 210 -4.42 -20.14 -17.53
C ASP A 210 -3.69 -19.23 -16.55
N CYS A 211 -3.11 -18.17 -17.09
CA CYS A 211 -2.36 -17.19 -16.34
C CYS A 211 -3.30 -16.26 -15.56
N ALA A 212 -3.25 -16.33 -14.22
CA ALA A 212 -4.02 -15.43 -13.38
C ALA A 212 -3.61 -13.96 -13.56
N CYS A 213 -2.35 -13.70 -13.89
CA CYS A 213 -1.89 -12.34 -14.19
C CYS A 213 -2.50 -11.80 -15.50
N CYS A 214 -2.74 -12.65 -16.51
CA CYS A 214 -3.43 -12.23 -17.73
C CYS A 214 -4.89 -11.87 -17.45
N GLU A 215 -5.56 -12.64 -16.58
CA GLU A 215 -6.93 -12.37 -16.19
C GLU A 215 -7.04 -11.11 -15.33
N MET A 216 -6.06 -10.86 -14.45
CA MET A 216 -5.96 -9.58 -13.75
C MET A 216 -5.73 -8.42 -14.73
N ASP A 217 -4.82 -8.55 -15.69
CA ASP A 217 -4.54 -7.52 -16.70
C ASP A 217 -5.81 -7.15 -17.50
N LYS A 218 -6.52 -8.17 -18.02
CA LYS A 218 -7.84 -7.99 -18.67
C LYS A 218 -8.86 -7.32 -17.74
N LEU A 219 -8.93 -7.75 -16.48
CA LEU A 219 -9.83 -7.14 -15.50
C LEU A 219 -9.51 -5.66 -15.31
N TYR A 220 -8.24 -5.27 -15.20
CA TYR A 220 -7.86 -3.86 -15.09
C TYR A 220 -8.21 -3.06 -16.33
N ILE A 221 -8.00 -3.62 -17.53
CA ILE A 221 -8.41 -2.98 -18.79
C ILE A 221 -9.92 -2.72 -18.79
N GLU A 222 -10.72 -3.71 -18.42
CA GLU A 222 -12.18 -3.60 -18.40
C GLU A 222 -12.70 -2.71 -17.28
N MET A 223 -12.11 -2.74 -16.09
CA MET A 223 -12.55 -1.93 -14.96
C MET A 223 -12.21 -0.44 -15.11
N TYR A 224 -11.21 -0.11 -15.93
CA TYR A 224 -10.75 1.26 -16.20
C TYR A 224 -11.05 1.71 -17.63
N SER A 225 -11.91 1.00 -18.36
CA SER A 225 -12.40 1.41 -19.66
C SER A 225 -13.47 2.51 -19.55
N GLU A 226 -13.87 3.07 -20.69
CA GLU A 226 -14.98 4.03 -20.77
C GLU A 226 -16.35 3.40 -20.46
N ASP A 227 -16.44 2.07 -20.51
CA ASP A 227 -17.69 1.35 -20.35
C ASP A 227 -18.11 1.24 -18.88
N THR A 228 -19.24 1.87 -18.56
CA THR A 228 -19.81 1.87 -17.21
C THR A 228 -20.71 0.65 -16.92
N THR A 229 -21.01 -0.18 -17.91
CA THR A 229 -21.90 -1.34 -17.72
C THR A 229 -21.25 -2.38 -16.82
N PRO A 230 -21.99 -3.14 -16.00
CA PRO A 230 -21.38 -4.15 -15.13
C PRO A 230 -20.59 -5.21 -15.92
N PHE A 231 -19.36 -5.50 -15.49
CA PHE A 231 -18.47 -6.46 -16.14
C PHE A 231 -18.67 -7.87 -15.56
N GLY A 232 -18.74 -8.88 -16.41
CA GLY A 232 -18.78 -10.28 -15.99
C GLY A 232 -17.40 -10.94 -16.11
N PRO A 233 -16.67 -11.23 -15.00
CA PRO A 233 -15.32 -11.81 -15.06
C PRO A 233 -15.36 -13.33 -15.33
N VAL A 234 -16.02 -13.76 -16.41
CA VAL A 234 -16.26 -15.16 -16.76
C VAL A 234 -14.95 -15.92 -17.01
N SER A 235 -14.02 -15.32 -17.75
CA SER A 235 -12.72 -15.93 -18.05
C SER A 235 -11.84 -16.07 -16.80
N PHE A 236 -11.94 -15.10 -15.88
CA PHE A 236 -11.28 -15.16 -14.57
C PHE A 236 -11.82 -16.34 -13.77
N LEU A 237 -13.15 -16.43 -13.62
CA LEU A 237 -13.82 -17.52 -12.89
C LEU A 237 -13.44 -18.89 -13.45
N ALA A 238 -13.48 -19.07 -14.77
CA ALA A 238 -13.09 -20.32 -15.42
C ALA A 238 -11.60 -20.67 -15.20
N THR A 239 -10.73 -19.67 -15.10
CA THR A 239 -9.31 -19.85 -14.79
C THR A 239 -9.10 -20.24 -13.33
N THR A 240 -9.83 -19.63 -12.40
CA THR A 240 -9.83 -20.03 -10.98
C THR A 240 -10.28 -21.47 -10.81
N TRP A 241 -11.40 -21.87 -11.42
CA TRP A 241 -11.94 -23.24 -11.30
C TRP A 241 -10.98 -24.30 -11.81
N ARG A 242 -10.23 -24.00 -12.88
CA ARG A 242 -9.21 -24.93 -13.40
C ARG A 242 -7.97 -25.04 -12.52
N LYS A 243 -7.66 -24.01 -11.72
CA LYS A 243 -6.49 -23.99 -10.83
C LYS A 243 -6.77 -24.49 -9.42
N SER A 244 -7.94 -24.19 -8.89
CA SER A 244 -8.36 -24.59 -7.55
C SER A 244 -9.63 -25.41 -7.65
N ALA A 245 -9.48 -26.74 -7.64
CA ALA A 245 -10.61 -27.66 -7.62
C ALA A 245 -11.52 -27.46 -6.39
N GLU A 246 -10.95 -27.00 -5.26
CA GLU A 246 -11.66 -26.68 -4.01
C GLU A 246 -12.59 -25.47 -4.15
N LEU A 247 -12.26 -24.54 -5.05
CA LEU A 247 -13.05 -23.34 -5.36
C LEU A 247 -13.86 -23.50 -6.65
N ALA A 248 -13.86 -24.70 -7.23
CA ALA A 248 -14.56 -25.00 -8.46
C ALA A 248 -16.02 -25.34 -8.20
N GLY A 249 -16.90 -24.84 -9.07
CA GLY A 249 -18.33 -25.11 -9.04
C GLY A 249 -19.15 -23.92 -8.58
N TYR A 250 -20.44 -24.17 -8.39
CA TYR A 250 -21.46 -23.15 -8.13
C TYR A 250 -21.70 -22.88 -6.64
N ALA A 251 -20.87 -23.44 -5.76
CA ALA A 251 -21.04 -23.30 -4.32
C ALA A 251 -20.59 -21.91 -3.83
N GLN A 252 -21.18 -21.45 -2.73
CA GLN A 252 -20.66 -20.33 -1.96
C GLN A 252 -19.32 -20.71 -1.31
N HIS A 253 -18.36 -19.79 -1.36
CA HIS A 253 -17.05 -19.93 -0.74
C HIS A 253 -16.75 -18.76 0.19
N ASP A 254 -15.77 -18.96 1.07
CA ASP A 254 -15.28 -17.91 1.95
C ASP A 254 -14.43 -16.90 1.15
N ALA A 255 -14.70 -15.61 1.31
CA ALA A 255 -13.99 -14.57 0.59
C ALA A 255 -12.49 -14.51 0.96
N HIS A 256 -12.12 -14.86 2.19
CA HIS A 256 -10.73 -14.92 2.63
C HIS A 256 -9.97 -16.10 2.00
N GLU A 257 -10.62 -17.26 1.88
CA GLU A 257 -10.05 -18.41 1.19
C GLU A 257 -9.76 -18.07 -0.28
N PHE A 258 -10.74 -17.47 -0.96
CA PHE A 258 -10.57 -16.99 -2.33
C PHE A 258 -9.50 -15.88 -2.45
N PHE A 259 -9.39 -14.98 -1.46
CA PHE A 259 -8.33 -13.97 -1.41
C PHE A 259 -6.94 -14.61 -1.42
N ILE A 260 -6.68 -15.55 -0.51
CA ILE A 260 -5.38 -16.22 -0.41
C ILE A 260 -5.10 -17.06 -1.66
N ALA A 261 -6.09 -17.80 -2.16
CA ALA A 261 -5.96 -18.56 -3.41
C ALA A 261 -5.60 -17.64 -4.59
N SER A 262 -6.28 -16.50 -4.71
CA SER A 262 -6.01 -15.50 -5.75
C SER A 262 -4.59 -14.92 -5.66
N LEU A 263 -4.14 -14.55 -4.45
CA LEU A 263 -2.77 -14.08 -4.23
C LEU A 263 -1.74 -15.13 -4.63
N ASN A 264 -1.97 -16.40 -4.28
CA ASN A 264 -1.08 -17.50 -4.63
C ASN A 264 -1.06 -17.76 -6.15
N HIS A 265 -2.21 -17.69 -6.82
CA HIS A 265 -2.28 -17.82 -8.28
C HIS A 265 -1.53 -16.70 -9.00
N ILE A 266 -1.70 -15.46 -8.56
CA ILE A 266 -0.98 -14.30 -9.13
C ILE A 266 0.52 -14.45 -8.86
N HIS A 267 0.91 -14.83 -7.64
CA HIS A 267 2.30 -15.09 -7.28
C HIS A 267 2.96 -16.14 -8.19
N SER A 268 2.29 -17.27 -8.43
CA SER A 268 2.80 -18.35 -9.29
C SER A 268 2.96 -17.94 -10.76
N ASN A 269 2.19 -16.95 -11.24
CA ASN A 269 2.25 -16.48 -12.62
C ASN A 269 3.08 -15.21 -12.82
N CYS A 270 3.56 -14.59 -11.75
CA CYS A 270 4.37 -13.38 -11.81
C CYS A 270 5.84 -13.67 -12.12
N LYS A 271 6.46 -12.81 -12.95
CA LYS A 271 7.91 -12.79 -13.16
C LYS A 271 8.61 -12.46 -11.83
N GLY A 272 9.71 -13.17 -11.51
CA GLY A 272 10.45 -12.98 -10.25
C GLY A 272 9.85 -13.70 -9.03
N SER A 273 8.93 -14.63 -9.27
CA SER A 273 8.43 -15.57 -8.27
C SER A 273 9.51 -16.59 -7.90
N THR A 274 10.08 -16.49 -6.68
CA THR A 274 11.07 -17.47 -6.18
C THR A 274 10.78 -17.83 -4.72
N ASN A 275 11.17 -19.04 -4.30
CA ASN A 275 10.94 -19.56 -2.94
C ASN A 275 11.88 -18.96 -1.87
N ILE A 276 12.97 -18.28 -2.28
CA ILE A 276 14.01 -17.79 -1.37
C ILE A 276 13.88 -16.27 -1.17
N SER A 277 13.65 -15.52 -2.25
CA SER A 277 13.52 -14.05 -2.21
C SER A 277 12.60 -13.56 -3.32
N CYS A 278 11.30 -13.78 -3.12
CA CYS A 278 10.29 -13.41 -4.09
C CYS A 278 10.17 -11.88 -4.23
N ILE A 279 10.21 -11.40 -5.47
CA ILE A 279 10.00 -9.99 -5.82
C ILE A 279 8.72 -9.78 -6.65
N CYS A 280 7.85 -10.79 -6.68
CA CYS A 280 6.56 -10.65 -7.35
C CYS A 280 5.76 -9.49 -6.74
N ILE A 281 4.76 -9.01 -7.49
CA ILE A 281 3.92 -7.92 -7.02
C ILE A 281 3.24 -8.27 -5.69
N ILE A 282 2.74 -9.52 -5.54
CA ILE A 282 2.07 -9.97 -4.31
C ILE A 282 2.97 -9.87 -3.08
N HIS A 283 4.19 -10.40 -3.13
CA HIS A 283 5.10 -10.31 -2.00
C HIS A 283 5.65 -8.90 -1.79
N SER A 284 5.70 -8.08 -2.85
CA SER A 284 6.07 -6.67 -2.73
C SER A 284 4.97 -5.82 -2.10
N THR A 285 3.70 -6.21 -2.22
CA THR A 285 2.54 -5.46 -1.70
C THR A 285 2.06 -5.96 -0.34
N PHE A 286 1.90 -7.28 -0.16
CA PHE A 286 1.25 -7.88 1.01
C PHE A 286 2.22 -8.60 1.96
N ALA A 287 3.47 -8.90 1.56
CA ALA A 287 4.36 -9.68 2.43
C ALA A 287 4.90 -8.89 3.63
N GLY A 288 4.45 -9.28 4.80
CA GLY A 288 5.01 -8.90 6.09
C GLY A 288 5.85 -10.01 6.71
N GLN A 289 6.38 -9.74 7.91
CA GLN A 289 7.01 -10.74 8.76
C GLN A 289 6.57 -10.52 10.20
N LEU A 290 6.13 -11.60 10.83
CA LEU A 290 5.92 -11.68 12.28
C LEU A 290 7.17 -12.22 12.95
N GLN A 291 7.36 -11.83 14.19
CA GLN A 291 8.35 -12.40 15.08
C GLN A 291 7.64 -13.00 16.29
N SER A 292 7.84 -14.30 16.48
CA SER A 292 7.35 -15.07 17.62
C SER A 292 8.49 -15.24 18.62
N ASP A 293 8.38 -14.56 19.76
CA ASP A 293 9.33 -14.69 20.86
C ASP A 293 8.75 -15.63 21.93
N VAL A 294 9.47 -16.71 22.23
CA VAL A 294 9.15 -17.63 23.32
C VAL A 294 10.15 -17.44 24.44
N LYS A 295 9.69 -16.89 25.57
CA LYS A 295 10.50 -16.65 26.77
C LYS A 295 10.24 -17.74 27.81
N CYS A 296 11.26 -18.50 28.16
CA CYS A 296 11.21 -19.46 29.26
C CYS A 296 11.10 -18.72 30.60
N GLU A 297 10.08 -19.02 31.41
CA GLU A 297 9.88 -18.35 32.70
C GLU A 297 10.91 -18.78 33.75
N ARG A 298 11.58 -19.93 33.55
CA ARG A 298 12.56 -20.47 34.49
C ARG A 298 13.96 -19.87 34.36
N CYS A 299 14.46 -19.72 33.12
CA CYS A 299 15.84 -19.24 32.87
C CYS A 299 15.90 -17.90 32.14
N GLY A 300 14.76 -17.35 31.72
CA GLY A 300 14.68 -16.10 30.97
C GLY A 300 15.18 -16.18 29.51
N ASN A 301 15.58 -17.36 29.02
CA ASN A 301 16.02 -17.52 27.63
C ASN A 301 14.87 -17.19 26.67
N VAL A 302 15.16 -16.39 25.65
CA VAL A 302 14.21 -16.00 24.60
C VAL A 302 14.64 -16.63 23.29
N THR A 303 13.77 -17.45 22.70
CA THR A 303 13.93 -17.98 21.35
C THR A 303 13.00 -17.24 20.40
N SER A 304 13.56 -16.68 19.34
CA SER A 304 12.82 -15.90 18.35
C SER A 304 12.72 -16.67 17.02
N THR A 305 11.51 -16.82 16.49
CA THR A 305 11.26 -17.32 15.13
C THR A 305 10.64 -16.21 14.28
N VAL A 306 10.90 -16.21 12.97
CA VAL A 306 10.38 -15.22 12.03
C VAL A 306 9.49 -15.93 11.03
N ASP A 307 8.22 -15.52 10.98
CA ASP A 307 7.19 -16.15 10.16
C ASP A 307 6.69 -15.15 9.10
N PRO A 308 6.76 -15.47 7.79
CA PRO A 308 6.21 -14.62 6.75
C PRO A 308 4.68 -14.60 6.81
N ILE A 309 4.07 -13.46 6.47
CA ILE A 309 2.61 -13.30 6.43
C ILE A 309 2.17 -12.54 5.18
N LEU A 310 0.99 -12.87 4.65
CA LEU A 310 0.29 -12.08 3.63
C LEU A 310 -0.91 -11.32 4.20
N ASP A 311 -1.37 -11.73 5.37
CA ASP A 311 -2.58 -11.29 6.04
C ASP A 311 -2.53 -11.59 7.55
N VAL A 312 -3.46 -11.00 8.30
CA VAL A 312 -3.52 -11.13 9.76
C VAL A 312 -4.93 -11.48 10.21
N ASN A 313 -5.08 -12.63 10.87
CA ASN A 313 -6.37 -13.17 11.27
C ASN A 313 -6.61 -12.88 12.76
N LEU A 314 -7.62 -12.06 13.04
CA LEU A 314 -7.87 -11.47 14.34
C LEU A 314 -9.05 -12.15 15.05
N GLU A 315 -8.86 -12.53 16.31
CA GLU A 315 -9.91 -13.06 17.17
C GLU A 315 -10.76 -11.97 17.81
N LEU A 316 -12.06 -12.22 17.99
CA LEU A 316 -13.02 -11.25 18.55
C LEU A 316 -13.32 -11.47 20.06
N LYS A 317 -12.46 -12.20 20.78
CA LYS A 317 -12.70 -12.70 22.14
C LYS A 317 -12.41 -11.70 23.29
N GLU A 318 -12.51 -10.38 23.10
CA GLU A 318 -12.03 -9.39 24.10
C GLU A 318 -13.11 -8.48 24.71
N LYS A 319 -12.76 -7.84 25.85
CA LYS A 319 -13.60 -6.95 26.65
C LYS A 319 -13.96 -5.68 25.87
N VAL A 320 -15.05 -5.76 25.12
CA VAL A 320 -16.16 -4.80 25.08
C VAL A 320 -15.80 -3.36 25.50
N VAL A 321 -15.54 -2.50 24.52
CA VAL A 321 -15.85 -1.08 24.69
C VAL A 321 -17.36 -0.97 24.59
N ARG A 322 -18.02 -0.33 25.56
CA ARG A 322 -19.46 -0.07 25.47
C ARG A 322 -19.69 1.08 24.48
N ASP A 323 -20.60 0.91 23.53
CA ASP A 323 -21.08 2.04 22.72
C ASP A 323 -21.92 3.01 23.57
N ASP A 324 -22.35 4.13 22.97
CA ASP A 324 -23.21 5.13 23.64
C ASP A 324 -24.55 4.55 24.12
N LYS A 325 -24.91 3.33 23.67
CA LYS A 325 -26.11 2.58 24.02
C LYS A 325 -25.82 1.40 24.95
N GLY A 326 -24.58 1.24 25.43
CA GLY A 326 -24.17 0.18 26.36
C GLY A 326 -23.81 -1.18 25.73
N ASN A 327 -23.84 -1.32 24.41
CA ASN A 327 -23.58 -2.58 23.69
C ASN A 327 -22.09 -2.90 23.57
N PRO A 328 -21.73 -4.20 23.53
CA PRO A 328 -20.38 -4.64 23.34
C PRO A 328 -19.82 -4.37 21.93
N VAL A 329 -18.82 -3.50 21.85
CA VAL A 329 -18.08 -3.21 20.62
C VAL A 329 -16.59 -3.49 20.79
N VAL A 330 -16.00 -4.15 19.80
CA VAL A 330 -14.56 -4.42 19.77
C VAL A 330 -13.90 -3.42 18.82
N SER A 331 -12.72 -2.92 19.13
CA SER A 331 -11.95 -2.07 18.22
C SER A 331 -10.84 -2.86 17.55
N LEU A 332 -10.47 -2.52 16.31
CA LEU A 332 -9.33 -3.13 15.62
C LEU A 332 -8.04 -3.02 16.46
N GLY A 333 -7.82 -1.87 17.10
CA GLY A 333 -6.69 -1.68 18.02
C GLY A 333 -6.71 -2.62 19.23
N ALA A 334 -7.90 -2.98 19.75
CA ALA A 334 -8.02 -4.00 20.80
C ALA A 334 -7.67 -5.40 20.27
N CYS A 335 -8.19 -5.77 19.10
CA CYS A 335 -7.83 -7.03 18.44
C CYS A 335 -6.31 -7.16 18.23
N LEU A 336 -5.65 -6.10 17.77
CA LEU A 336 -4.19 -6.08 17.56
C LEU A 336 -3.40 -6.14 18.88
N ARG A 337 -3.87 -5.47 19.94
CA ARG A 337 -3.27 -5.61 21.28
C ARG A 337 -3.35 -7.04 21.77
N LYS A 338 -4.50 -7.69 21.63
CA LYS A 338 -4.66 -9.11 21.97
C LYS A 338 -3.74 -10.00 21.14
N TYR A 339 -3.71 -9.77 19.83
CA TYR A 339 -2.86 -10.52 18.89
C TYR A 339 -1.37 -10.44 19.26
N THR A 340 -0.93 -9.32 19.84
CA THR A 340 0.46 -9.09 20.25
C THR A 340 0.70 -9.25 21.76
N GLN A 341 -0.31 -9.72 22.50
CA GLN A 341 -0.22 -9.95 23.94
C GLN A 341 0.59 -11.22 24.22
N PRO A 342 1.42 -11.26 25.29
CA PRO A 342 2.05 -12.51 25.73
C PRO A 342 1.01 -13.53 26.21
N GLU A 343 1.05 -14.71 25.64
CA GLU A 343 0.23 -15.86 26.04
C GLU A 343 1.10 -16.89 26.77
N LYS A 344 0.56 -17.53 27.82
CA LYS A 344 1.27 -18.56 28.57
C LYS A 344 1.07 -19.91 27.91
N LEU A 345 2.18 -20.57 27.57
CA LEU A 345 2.23 -21.94 27.10
C LEU A 345 2.25 -22.90 28.30
N GLY A 346 1.51 -23.99 28.18
CA GLY A 346 1.45 -25.02 29.22
C GLY A 346 2.78 -25.78 29.37
N PRO A 347 3.05 -26.40 30.52
CA PRO A 347 4.30 -27.12 30.79
C PRO A 347 4.53 -28.36 29.90
N LYS A 348 3.49 -28.87 29.23
CA LYS A 348 3.57 -29.97 28.25
C LYS A 348 3.84 -29.49 26.81
N GLU A 349 3.67 -28.20 26.54
CA GLU A 349 3.71 -27.63 25.18
C GLU A 349 5.08 -27.04 24.83
N TYR A 350 5.97 -26.89 25.82
CA TYR A 350 7.29 -26.29 25.62
C TYR A 350 8.37 -26.96 26.47
N THR A 351 9.42 -27.42 25.77
CA THR A 351 10.66 -27.93 26.37
C THR A 351 11.79 -26.95 26.06
N CYS A 352 12.36 -26.33 27.09
CA CYS A 352 13.43 -25.36 26.90
C CYS A 352 14.75 -26.06 26.57
N SER A 353 15.36 -25.72 25.43
CA SER A 353 16.67 -26.27 24.99
C SER A 353 17.80 -25.99 25.97
N LYS A 354 17.75 -24.87 26.71
CA LYS A 354 18.77 -24.48 27.70
C LYS A 354 18.58 -25.16 29.06
N CYS A 355 17.33 -25.46 29.45
CA CYS A 355 17.01 -26.03 30.77
C CYS A 355 16.80 -27.55 30.76
N GLY A 356 16.56 -28.14 29.58
CA GLY A 356 16.27 -29.56 29.39
C GLY A 356 15.00 -30.09 30.06
N LYS A 357 14.17 -29.21 30.65
CA LYS A 357 12.94 -29.59 31.37
C LYS A 357 11.73 -28.86 30.79
N GLY A 358 10.58 -29.53 30.81
CA GLY A 358 9.27 -28.90 30.54
C GLY A 358 9.05 -27.77 31.55
N SER A 359 8.77 -26.58 31.04
CA SER A 359 8.58 -25.38 31.87
C SER A 359 7.50 -24.50 31.26
N SER A 360 6.81 -23.73 32.10
CA SER A 360 5.96 -22.64 31.59
C SER A 360 6.81 -21.66 30.79
N ALA A 361 6.27 -21.23 29.65
CA ALA A 361 6.88 -20.23 28.78
C ALA A 361 5.83 -19.21 28.37
N SER A 362 6.28 -18.01 28.04
CA SER A 362 5.41 -16.98 27.45
C SER A 362 5.75 -16.83 25.97
N LYS A 363 4.76 -17.00 25.11
CA LYS A 363 4.87 -16.76 23.66
C LYS A 363 4.26 -15.40 23.35
N ARG A 364 4.95 -14.59 22.55
CA ARG A 364 4.44 -13.30 22.10
C ARG A 364 4.69 -13.12 20.61
N LEU A 365 3.67 -12.69 19.89
CA LEU A 365 3.78 -12.26 18.49
C LEU A 365 3.99 -10.76 18.39
N SER A 366 4.76 -10.30 17.42
CA SER A 366 4.94 -8.89 17.10
C SER A 366 5.32 -8.71 15.64
N PHE A 367 5.03 -7.54 15.06
CA PHE A 367 5.35 -7.27 13.66
C PHE A 367 6.84 -6.91 13.51
N ARG A 368 7.60 -7.74 12.79
CA ARG A 368 9.01 -7.50 12.46
C ARG A 368 9.15 -6.64 11.20
N LYS A 369 8.37 -6.95 10.17
CA LYS A 369 8.31 -6.20 8.91
C LYS A 369 6.84 -5.96 8.56
N LEU A 370 6.46 -4.70 8.40
CA LEU A 370 5.11 -4.35 7.95
C LEU A 370 5.06 -4.33 6.41
N PRO A 371 4.00 -4.89 5.78
CA PRO A 371 3.80 -4.82 4.35
C PRO A 371 3.29 -3.43 3.92
N PRO A 372 3.50 -3.01 2.65
CA PRO A 372 2.87 -1.81 2.11
C PRO A 372 1.33 -1.82 2.18
N VAL A 373 0.71 -3.00 2.07
CA VAL A 373 -0.72 -3.19 2.24
C VAL A 373 -0.97 -4.23 3.32
N LEU A 374 -1.71 -3.83 4.36
CA LEU A 374 -2.17 -4.70 5.43
C LEU A 374 -3.58 -5.19 5.13
N SER A 375 -3.77 -6.50 5.20
CA SER A 375 -5.07 -7.18 5.12
C SER A 375 -5.37 -7.80 6.48
N PHE A 376 -6.56 -7.48 7.02
CA PHE A 376 -7.04 -8.08 8.26
C PHE A 376 -8.31 -8.87 7.99
N GLN A 377 -8.34 -10.12 8.47
CA GLN A 377 -9.53 -10.95 8.52
C GLN A 377 -10.03 -11.02 9.97
N PHE A 378 -11.32 -10.78 10.20
CA PHE A 378 -11.93 -11.01 11.51
C PHE A 378 -12.47 -12.43 11.57
N LYS A 379 -11.95 -13.27 12.48
CA LYS A 379 -12.42 -14.65 12.69
C LYS A 379 -13.81 -14.64 13.30
N ARG A 380 -14.83 -14.53 12.45
CA ARG A 380 -16.25 -14.44 12.82
C ARG A 380 -16.92 -15.81 12.98
N PHE A 381 -16.21 -16.91 12.77
CA PHE A 381 -16.79 -18.24 12.81
C PHE A 381 -16.11 -19.07 13.90
N GLU A 382 -16.89 -19.55 14.87
CA GLU A 382 -16.40 -20.40 15.95
C GLU A 382 -17.05 -21.79 15.87
N HIS A 383 -16.22 -22.83 15.90
CA HIS A 383 -16.64 -24.20 16.09
C HIS A 383 -16.48 -24.53 17.59
N LYS A 384 -17.57 -24.79 18.31
CA LYS A 384 -17.47 -25.25 19.70
C LYS A 384 -17.06 -26.73 19.70
N GLY A 385 -15.82 -27.00 20.06
CA GLY A 385 -15.31 -28.37 20.17
C GLY A 385 -15.76 -29.05 21.47
N SER A 386 -16.72 -29.99 21.37
CA SER A 386 -16.76 -31.28 22.10
C SER A 386 -18.01 -32.10 21.76
N ASP A 387 -19.09 -31.45 21.30
CA ASP A 387 -20.32 -32.15 20.93
C ASP A 387 -20.45 -32.23 19.41
N LYS A 388 -20.66 -33.44 18.89
CA LYS A 388 -20.97 -33.72 17.46
C LYS A 388 -22.27 -33.05 16.96
N SER A 389 -22.93 -32.26 17.80
CA SER A 389 -24.15 -31.50 17.55
C SER A 389 -23.97 -29.98 17.63
N ALA A 390 -22.76 -29.47 17.93
CA ALA A 390 -22.55 -28.03 18.03
C ALA A 390 -22.34 -27.42 16.63
N SER A 391 -23.40 -26.77 16.13
CA SER A 391 -23.32 -25.98 14.90
C SER A 391 -22.28 -24.87 15.03
N ALA A 392 -21.54 -24.61 13.95
CA ALA A 392 -20.67 -23.46 13.86
C ALA A 392 -21.50 -22.17 13.99
N ARG A 393 -21.00 -21.18 14.74
CA ARG A 393 -21.75 -19.95 15.02
C ARG A 393 -21.04 -18.73 14.45
N LYS A 394 -21.80 -17.88 13.75
CA LYS A 394 -21.36 -16.54 13.33
C LYS A 394 -21.33 -15.57 14.51
N LEU A 395 -20.24 -14.80 14.59
CA LEU A 395 -20.04 -13.69 15.50
C LEU A 395 -20.41 -12.39 14.81
N ASP A 396 -21.61 -11.89 15.09
CA ASP A 396 -22.09 -10.60 14.59
C ASP A 396 -21.64 -9.41 15.46
N THR A 397 -20.66 -9.61 16.34
CA THR A 397 -20.09 -8.54 17.19
C THR A 397 -19.59 -7.39 16.30
N PRO A 398 -20.07 -6.15 16.52
CA PRO A 398 -19.60 -4.99 15.77
C PRO A 398 -18.11 -4.73 16.04
N VAL A 399 -17.35 -4.43 14.98
CA VAL A 399 -15.93 -4.10 15.08
C VAL A 399 -15.70 -2.69 14.56
N ARG A 400 -15.24 -1.80 15.42
CA ARG A 400 -14.82 -0.44 15.06
C ARG A 400 -13.44 -0.45 14.43
N ILE A 401 -13.38 -0.14 13.14
CA ILE A 401 -12.16 0.08 12.39
C ILE A 401 -11.88 1.60 12.28
N PRO A 402 -10.64 2.08 12.43
CA PRO A 402 -10.30 3.48 12.23
C PRO A 402 -10.00 3.78 10.75
N ALA A 403 -10.30 5.00 10.27
CA ALA A 403 -9.88 5.40 8.92
C ALA A 403 -8.34 5.47 8.76
N ASN A 404 -7.65 5.83 9.84
CA ASN A 404 -6.19 5.91 9.91
C ASN A 404 -5.70 4.96 11.00
N LEU A 405 -4.73 4.12 10.67
CA LEU A 405 -4.20 3.11 11.59
C LEU A 405 -2.71 3.37 11.85
N ASP A 406 -2.33 3.42 13.12
CA ASP A 406 -0.93 3.43 13.56
C ASP A 406 -0.52 2.04 14.04
N MET A 407 0.45 1.44 13.34
CA MET A 407 0.96 0.11 13.63
C MET A 407 2.19 0.10 14.55
N MET A 408 2.75 1.26 14.91
CA MET A 408 3.97 1.37 15.71
C MET A 408 3.91 0.52 17.01
N PRO A 409 2.83 0.58 17.81
CA PRO A 409 2.77 -0.12 19.10
C PRO A 409 2.81 -1.65 19.00
N PHE A 410 2.52 -2.20 17.82
CA PHE A 410 2.43 -3.64 17.59
C PHE A 410 3.74 -4.21 17.00
N THR A 411 4.73 -3.36 16.74
CA THR A 411 5.99 -3.76 16.12
C THR A 411 7.02 -4.25 17.14
N THR A 412 7.87 -5.19 16.72
CA THR A 412 9.01 -5.71 17.50
C THR A 412 9.85 -4.62 18.14
N MET A 413 10.15 -3.54 17.40
CA MET A 413 10.97 -2.42 17.86
C MET A 413 10.31 -1.68 19.04
N SER A 414 9.02 -1.35 18.91
CA SER A 414 8.27 -0.70 20.00
C SER A 414 8.07 -1.61 21.22
N VAL A 415 8.10 -2.92 21.00
CA VAL A 415 7.81 -3.94 22.01
C VAL A 415 9.03 -4.29 22.85
N LYS A 416 10.23 -4.26 22.26
CA LYS A 416 11.49 -4.67 22.90
C LYS A 416 12.26 -3.52 23.53
N ASP A 417 12.19 -2.31 22.97
CA ASP A 417 12.96 -1.16 23.46
C ASP A 417 12.09 -0.25 24.35
N ASN A 418 12.51 -0.08 25.61
CA ASN A 418 12.05 1.03 26.45
C ASN A 418 12.62 2.40 25.96
N ASP A 419 13.55 2.39 25.01
CA ASP A 419 14.13 3.59 24.39
C ASP A 419 13.42 3.92 23.07
N LYS A 420 12.55 4.93 23.11
CA LYS A 420 11.80 5.47 21.95
C LYS A 420 12.68 6.09 20.85
N GLU A 421 14.00 6.10 21.02
CA GLU A 421 14.90 6.81 20.10
C GLU A 421 15.19 6.05 18.80
N ASN A 422 14.96 4.73 18.75
CA ASN A 422 15.39 3.90 17.60
C ASN A 422 14.25 3.37 16.71
N THR A 423 12.98 3.70 16.99
CA THR A 423 11.82 3.20 16.22
C THR A 423 11.66 3.87 14.85
N GLY A 424 12.56 4.78 14.45
CA GLY A 424 12.42 5.54 13.22
C GLY A 424 11.16 6.43 13.18
N PRO A 425 10.89 7.10 12.05
CA PRO A 425 9.85 8.11 11.99
C PRO A 425 8.41 7.53 12.08
N PRO A 426 7.49 8.16 12.84
CA PRO A 426 6.11 7.67 13.01
C PRO A 426 5.35 7.44 11.71
N ILE A 427 5.68 8.19 10.66
CA ILE A 427 5.04 8.11 9.35
C ILE A 427 5.18 6.72 8.68
N MET A 428 6.20 5.95 9.05
CA MET A 428 6.41 4.58 8.54
C MET A 428 5.37 3.59 9.02
N TYR A 429 4.64 3.93 10.08
CA TYR A 429 3.67 3.06 10.72
C TYR A 429 2.23 3.49 10.44
N GLN A 430 2.05 4.56 9.65
CA GLN A 430 0.76 5.12 9.33
C GLN A 430 0.16 4.48 8.08
N TYR A 431 -1.05 3.99 8.24
CA TYR A 431 -1.86 3.41 7.17
C TYR A 431 -3.19 4.13 7.03
N GLU A 432 -3.76 4.05 5.84
CA GLU A 432 -5.08 4.57 5.49
C GLU A 432 -5.96 3.44 4.97
N LEU A 433 -7.19 3.38 5.46
CA LEU A 433 -8.21 2.44 5.01
C LEU A 433 -8.60 2.75 3.56
N PHE A 434 -8.59 1.75 2.70
CA PHE A 434 -9.04 1.92 1.31
C PHE A 434 -10.08 0.91 0.85
N ALA A 435 -10.23 -0.24 1.52
CA ALA A 435 -11.28 -1.20 1.21
C ALA A 435 -11.77 -1.96 2.44
N VAL A 436 -13.06 -2.29 2.48
CA VAL A 436 -13.72 -3.04 3.56
C VAL A 436 -14.74 -3.99 2.95
N ILE A 437 -14.59 -5.28 3.24
CA ILE A 437 -15.53 -6.32 2.84
C ILE A 437 -16.45 -6.61 4.02
N ASN A 438 -17.75 -6.64 3.77
CA ASN A 438 -18.75 -7.05 4.75
C ASN A 438 -19.34 -8.39 4.35
N HIS A 439 -19.87 -9.10 5.34
CA HIS A 439 -20.61 -10.34 5.15
C HIS A 439 -21.95 -10.27 5.89
N GLU A 440 -23.03 -10.22 5.12
CA GLU A 440 -24.41 -10.21 5.61
C GLU A 440 -25.00 -11.63 5.49
N GLY A 441 -25.82 -12.09 6.44
CA GLY A 441 -26.39 -13.45 6.42
C GLY A 441 -25.69 -14.47 7.32
N GLN A 442 -26.05 -15.76 7.17
CA GLN A 442 -25.59 -16.89 8.00
C GLN A 442 -24.28 -17.47 7.46
N MET A 443 -23.70 -18.46 8.17
CA MET A 443 -22.44 -19.09 7.75
C MET A 443 -22.54 -19.79 6.39
N ASP A 444 -23.63 -20.54 6.18
CA ASP A 444 -23.83 -21.36 4.97
C ASP A 444 -24.65 -20.65 3.88
N ASN A 445 -25.17 -19.46 4.19
CA ASN A 445 -25.93 -18.66 3.24
C ASN A 445 -25.78 -17.17 3.58
N GLY A 446 -24.89 -16.50 2.87
CA GLY A 446 -24.62 -15.09 3.07
C GLY A 446 -24.29 -14.36 1.79
N HIS A 447 -24.13 -13.05 1.92
CA HIS A 447 -23.86 -12.13 0.83
C HIS A 447 -22.70 -11.21 1.18
N TYR A 448 -21.75 -11.10 0.27
CA TYR A 448 -20.60 -10.25 0.42
C TYR A 448 -20.81 -8.91 -0.29
N THR A 449 -20.51 -7.82 0.41
CA THR A 449 -20.48 -6.48 -0.18
C THR A 449 -19.16 -5.80 0.12
N ASN A 450 -18.74 -4.87 -0.73
CA ASN A 450 -17.46 -4.17 -0.58
C ASN A 450 -17.67 -2.66 -0.50
N PHE A 451 -16.97 -1.98 0.41
CA PHE A 451 -16.74 -0.55 0.34
C PHE A 451 -15.31 -0.31 -0.12
N ALA A 452 -15.12 0.44 -1.20
CA ALA A 452 -13.79 0.83 -1.66
C ALA A 452 -13.67 2.34 -1.85
N ARG A 453 -12.48 2.86 -1.60
CA ARG A 453 -12.12 4.24 -1.91
C ARG A 453 -11.67 4.32 -3.36
N PHE A 454 -12.26 5.24 -4.08
CA PHE A 454 -11.82 5.62 -5.42
C PHE A 454 -11.67 7.13 -5.47
N ASP A 455 -10.47 7.59 -5.81
CA ASP A 455 -10.08 9.00 -5.69
C ASP A 455 -10.35 9.57 -4.29
N SER A 456 -11.12 10.66 -4.16
CA SER A 456 -11.54 11.22 -2.87
C SER A 456 -12.86 10.63 -2.33
N GLY A 457 -13.54 9.79 -3.10
CA GLY A 457 -14.88 9.27 -2.81
C GLY A 457 -14.87 7.85 -2.22
N TRP A 458 -15.96 7.50 -1.53
CA TRP A 458 -16.24 6.14 -1.10
C TRP A 458 -17.40 5.57 -1.90
N TYR A 459 -17.31 4.31 -2.28
CA TYR A 459 -18.33 3.62 -3.06
C TYR A 459 -18.65 2.27 -2.42
N ARG A 460 -19.93 1.88 -2.44
CA ARG A 460 -20.39 0.53 -2.09
C ARG A 460 -20.61 -0.24 -3.38
N PHE A 461 -19.94 -1.38 -3.47
CA PHE A 461 -20.04 -2.36 -4.54
C PHE A 461 -20.83 -3.55 -4.01
N ASP A 462 -21.97 -3.77 -4.64
CA ASP A 462 -22.90 -4.86 -4.37
C ASP A 462 -23.16 -5.56 -5.70
N ASP A 463 -22.25 -6.47 -6.06
CA ASP A 463 -22.16 -7.08 -7.38
C ASP A 463 -22.21 -6.03 -8.51
N ASP A 464 -23.28 -6.01 -9.29
CA ASP A 464 -23.48 -5.12 -10.44
C ASP A 464 -23.79 -3.67 -10.01
N LYS A 465 -24.22 -3.47 -8.76
CA LYS A 465 -24.66 -2.18 -8.25
C LYS A 465 -23.50 -1.45 -7.59
N VAL A 466 -23.11 -0.33 -8.20
CA VAL A 466 -22.15 0.63 -7.62
C VAL A 466 -22.90 1.85 -7.13
N THR A 467 -22.79 2.14 -5.83
CA THR A 467 -23.46 3.29 -5.22
C THR A 467 -22.47 4.19 -4.50
N HIS A 468 -22.62 5.50 -4.65
CA HIS A 468 -21.83 6.46 -3.89
C HIS A 468 -22.14 6.32 -2.38
N SER A 469 -21.11 6.41 -1.56
CA SER A 469 -21.17 6.24 -0.12
C SER A 469 -20.30 7.27 0.59
N SER A 470 -20.21 7.17 1.91
CA SER A 470 -19.33 8.00 2.73
C SER A 470 -18.41 7.12 3.58
N LEU A 471 -17.27 7.69 3.99
CA LEU A 471 -16.40 7.08 5.00
C LEU A 471 -17.20 6.72 6.26
N GLY A 472 -18.10 7.61 6.71
CA GLY A 472 -18.93 7.37 7.89
C GLY A 472 -19.85 6.15 7.76
N ALA A 473 -20.38 5.86 6.57
CA ALA A 473 -21.17 4.66 6.32
C ALA A 473 -20.29 3.40 6.30
N CYS A 474 -19.11 3.47 5.68
CA CYS A 474 -18.11 2.39 5.68
C CYS A 474 -17.67 2.04 7.11
N LEU A 475 -17.35 3.02 7.96
CA LEU A 475 -16.90 2.77 9.34
C LEU A 475 -18.00 2.22 10.27
N LYS A 476 -19.28 2.36 9.90
CA LYS A 476 -20.43 1.81 10.63
C LYS A 476 -20.83 0.41 10.16
N SER A 477 -20.21 -0.11 9.10
CA SER A 477 -20.53 -1.44 8.57
C SER A 477 -20.03 -2.57 9.48
N THR A 478 -20.32 -3.81 9.10
CA THR A 478 -19.90 -5.03 9.80
C THR A 478 -18.72 -5.68 9.05
N PRO A 479 -17.47 -5.26 9.31
CA PRO A 479 -16.34 -5.70 8.50
C PRO A 479 -16.06 -7.19 8.71
N TYR A 480 -15.98 -7.95 7.63
CA TYR A 480 -15.42 -9.29 7.56
C TYR A 480 -13.91 -9.23 7.30
N MET A 481 -13.50 -8.41 6.31
CA MET A 481 -12.11 -8.09 6.04
C MET A 481 -11.93 -6.57 5.86
N CYS A 482 -10.75 -6.05 6.17
CA CYS A 482 -10.42 -4.67 5.88
C CYS A 482 -8.97 -4.52 5.40
N PHE A 483 -8.76 -3.57 4.50
CA PHE A 483 -7.49 -3.36 3.82
C PHE A 483 -6.99 -1.94 4.00
N TYR A 484 -5.72 -1.85 4.37
CA TYR A 484 -5.03 -0.61 4.72
C TYR A 484 -3.80 -0.47 3.85
N VAL A 485 -3.59 0.69 3.24
CA VAL A 485 -2.39 1.01 2.48
C VAL A 485 -1.52 1.97 3.26
N LYS A 486 -0.21 1.78 3.22
CA LYS A 486 0.75 2.66 3.89
C LYS A 486 0.66 4.06 3.27
N LYS A 487 0.54 5.10 4.11
CA LYS A 487 0.42 6.49 3.62
C LYS A 487 1.64 6.95 2.83
N HIS A 488 2.81 6.45 3.21
CA HIS A 488 4.09 6.82 2.61
C HIS A 488 4.88 5.55 2.31
N LEU A 489 5.11 5.28 1.03
CA LEU A 489 5.94 4.17 0.61
C LEU A 489 7.41 4.59 0.70
N GLU A 490 8.19 3.84 1.46
CA GLU A 490 9.63 4.03 1.45
C GLU A 490 10.21 3.25 0.28
N TYR A 491 10.68 3.97 -0.73
CA TYR A 491 11.54 3.39 -1.75
C TYR A 491 12.91 3.17 -1.11
N LYS A 492 13.21 1.93 -0.71
CA LYS A 492 14.59 1.57 -0.33
C LYS A 492 15.45 1.73 -1.58
N PRO A 493 16.36 2.71 -1.63
CA PRO A 493 17.33 2.76 -2.71
C PRO A 493 18.26 1.56 -2.51
N HIS A 494 18.46 0.75 -3.55
CA HIS A 494 19.34 -0.42 -3.56
C HIS A 494 18.79 -1.71 -2.89
N MET A 495 17.81 -2.33 -3.54
CA MET A 495 17.99 -3.76 -3.77
C MET A 495 18.48 -3.91 -5.20
N THR A 496 19.69 -4.41 -5.40
CA THR A 496 20.02 -5.08 -6.66
C THR A 496 18.90 -6.09 -6.88
N PRO A 497 18.10 -5.96 -7.95
CA PRO A 497 16.99 -6.88 -8.18
C PRO A 497 17.50 -8.31 -8.02
N THR A 498 16.80 -9.13 -7.24
CA THR A 498 17.35 -10.43 -6.84
C THR A 498 17.64 -11.33 -8.03
N TYR A 499 16.99 -11.14 -9.19
CA TYR A 499 17.36 -11.85 -10.42
C TYR A 499 18.79 -11.55 -10.90
N ILE A 500 19.31 -10.34 -10.69
CA ILE A 500 20.71 -10.00 -10.98
C ILE A 500 21.61 -10.76 -10.00
N ARG A 501 21.27 -10.75 -8.71
CA ARG A 501 22.02 -11.49 -7.67
C ARG A 501 21.99 -13.00 -7.87
N THR A 502 20.84 -13.56 -8.25
CA THR A 502 20.66 -14.99 -8.56
C THR A 502 21.50 -15.37 -9.78
N ARG A 503 21.44 -14.56 -10.85
CA ARG A 503 22.25 -14.77 -12.05
C ARG A 503 23.75 -14.65 -11.77
N GLU A 504 24.16 -13.72 -10.90
CA GLU A 504 25.53 -13.61 -10.42
C GLU A 504 25.96 -14.84 -9.59
N THR A 505 25.09 -15.35 -8.71
CA THR A 505 25.40 -16.55 -7.90
C THR A 505 25.42 -17.83 -8.71
N GLU A 506 24.52 -17.97 -9.69
CA GLU A 506 24.53 -19.07 -10.66
C GLU A 506 25.80 -19.02 -11.52
N ALA A 507 26.18 -17.85 -12.02
CA ALA A 507 27.43 -17.67 -12.78
C ALA A 507 28.69 -18.00 -11.95
N VAL A 508 28.69 -17.64 -10.65
CA VAL A 508 29.79 -18.02 -9.74
C VAL A 508 29.82 -19.54 -9.54
N ARG A 509 28.65 -20.19 -9.40
CA ARG A 509 28.56 -21.65 -9.24
C ARG A 509 29.00 -22.39 -10.50
N GLU A 510 28.64 -21.91 -11.68
CA GLU A 510 29.08 -22.48 -12.96
C GLU A 510 30.60 -22.40 -13.12
N ARG A 511 31.20 -21.24 -12.84
CA ARG A 511 32.67 -21.07 -12.87
C ARG A 511 33.40 -21.99 -11.89
N ALA A 512 32.87 -22.16 -10.68
CA ALA A 512 33.44 -23.08 -9.71
C ALA A 512 33.40 -24.54 -10.21
N LEU A 513 32.32 -24.93 -10.89
CA LEU A 513 32.14 -26.27 -11.44
C LEU A 513 33.03 -26.50 -12.67
N GLU A 514 33.31 -25.48 -13.48
CA GLU A 514 34.31 -25.52 -14.56
C GLU A 514 35.73 -25.66 -14.01
N GLN A 515 36.08 -24.90 -12.97
CA GLN A 515 37.39 -25.00 -12.31
C GLN A 515 37.63 -26.39 -11.70
N GLU A 516 36.61 -27.01 -11.10
CA GLU A 516 36.70 -28.38 -10.57
C GLU A 516 36.93 -29.41 -11.69
N LYS A 517 36.27 -29.24 -12.83
CA LYS A 517 36.48 -30.10 -14.02
C LYS A 517 37.86 -29.90 -14.65
N GLU A 518 38.39 -28.68 -14.65
CA GLU A 518 39.76 -28.42 -15.11
C GLU A 518 40.80 -29.01 -14.16
N ALA A 519 40.61 -28.85 -12.85
CA ALA A 519 41.48 -29.47 -11.85
C ALA A 519 41.46 -31.00 -11.93
N ALA A 520 40.30 -31.61 -12.16
CA ALA A 520 40.19 -33.06 -12.38
C ALA A 520 40.94 -33.50 -13.64
N ARG A 521 40.80 -32.79 -14.77
CA ARG A 521 41.55 -33.08 -16.01
C ARG A 521 43.05 -32.91 -15.84
N GLN A 522 43.49 -31.88 -15.12
CA GLN A 522 44.91 -31.67 -14.83
C GLN A 522 45.46 -32.81 -13.96
N LYS A 523 44.70 -33.24 -12.96
CA LYS A 523 45.08 -34.37 -12.11
C LYS A 523 45.19 -35.68 -12.90
N GLU A 524 44.25 -35.95 -13.80
CA GLU A 524 44.33 -37.12 -14.71
C GLU A 524 45.56 -37.05 -15.62
N LEU A 525 45.91 -35.86 -16.12
CA LEU A 525 47.11 -35.65 -16.93
C LEU A 525 48.38 -35.89 -16.10
N ASP A 526 48.43 -35.37 -14.88
CA ASP A 526 49.56 -35.51 -13.96
C ASP A 526 49.74 -36.98 -13.53
N ASP A 527 48.64 -37.69 -13.22
CA ASP A 527 48.64 -39.12 -12.89
C ASP A 527 49.08 -39.96 -14.11
N ALA A 528 48.68 -39.60 -15.33
CA ALA A 528 49.14 -40.26 -16.55
C ALA A 528 50.64 -40.01 -16.83
N LEU A 529 51.14 -38.80 -16.55
CA LEU A 529 52.56 -38.44 -16.67
C LEU A 529 53.42 -39.20 -15.66
N LEU A 530 52.94 -39.32 -14.43
CA LEU A 530 53.57 -40.12 -13.36
C LEU A 530 53.56 -41.62 -13.68
N ALA A 531 52.59 -42.13 -14.44
CA ALA A 531 52.55 -43.52 -14.88
C ALA A 531 53.50 -43.82 -16.07
N THR A 532 54.06 -42.79 -16.71
CA THR A 532 55.03 -42.93 -17.81
C THR A 532 56.50 -42.79 -17.39
N VAL A 533 56.75 -42.49 -16.11
CA VAL A 533 58.08 -42.51 -15.46
C VAL A 533 58.20 -43.79 -14.65
#